data_AF-A0A094W820-F1
#
_entry.id   AF-A0A094W820-F1
#
_cell.length_a   1.000
_cell.length_b   1.000
_cell.length_c   1.000
_cell.angle_alpha   90.00
_cell.angle_beta   90.00
_cell.angle_gamma   90.00
#
_symmetry.space_group_name_H-M   'P 1'
#
loop_
_entity.id
_entity.type
_entity.pdbx_description
1 polymer ?
#
loop_
_entity_poly.entity_id
_entity_poly.type
_entity_poly.pdbx_seq_one_letter_code
_entity_poly.pdbx_strand_id
1 'polypeptide(L)'
;METVLFDTHAYIKKLESSGVSPVQAEAHAEALLEAFRGGLATKADVKESENALRADMQKMEAGIRADMQKMETGIRADMQKMETGIRDDMRKMETGIRADMQKMETGIRDDMRKMETGIRTDMQKMETGIRDDMRKMETGIRTDMQKMESTLKGEFNSLLRWIIALVIGLFAAQSALFLKMVH
;
A
#
# COMPACT_ATOMS: atom_id res chain seq x y z
N MET A 1 -59.24 38.99 -22.22
CA MET A 1 -59.98 38.47 -23.37
C MET A 1 -60.88 39.57 -23.88
N GLU A 2 -60.68 40.01 -25.12
CA GLU A 2 -61.65 40.83 -25.82
C GLU A 2 -62.93 39.99 -25.97
N THR A 3 -64.04 40.46 -25.42
CA THR A 3 -65.34 39.87 -25.72
C THR A 3 -65.67 40.23 -27.14
N VAL A 4 -65.55 39.27 -28.06
CA VAL A 4 -66.04 39.41 -29.44
C VAL A 4 -67.57 39.48 -29.36
N LEU A 5 -68.10 40.67 -29.14
CA LEU A 5 -69.53 40.95 -29.16
C LEU A 5 -69.93 41.09 -30.63
N PHE A 6 -70.51 40.04 -31.18
CA PHE A 6 -71.15 40.11 -32.49
C PHE A 6 -72.45 40.91 -32.35
N ASP A 7 -72.43 42.17 -32.78
CA ASP A 7 -73.62 43.02 -32.81
C ASP A 7 -74.49 42.64 -34.03
N THR A 8 -75.46 41.75 -33.77
CA THR A 8 -76.42 41.28 -34.77
C THR A 8 -77.19 42.42 -35.42
N HIS A 9 -77.52 43.48 -34.68
CA HIS A 9 -78.31 44.60 -35.17
C HIS A 9 -77.49 45.53 -36.07
N ALA A 10 -76.24 45.83 -35.70
CA ALA A 10 -75.32 46.55 -36.58
C ALA A 10 -75.01 45.76 -37.86
N TYR A 11 -74.90 44.43 -37.76
CA TYR A 11 -74.68 43.54 -38.90
C TYR A 11 -75.88 43.54 -39.86
N ILE A 12 -77.11 43.40 -39.35
CA ILE A 12 -78.35 43.46 -40.13
C ILE A 12 -78.48 44.81 -40.85
N LYS A 13 -78.31 45.93 -40.14
CA LYS A 13 -78.35 47.28 -40.75
C LYS A 13 -77.35 47.45 -41.89
N LYS A 14 -76.15 46.87 -41.76
CA LYS A 14 -75.13 46.92 -42.80
C LYS A 14 -75.54 46.10 -44.03
N LEU A 15 -76.15 44.93 -43.85
CA LEU A 15 -76.68 44.12 -44.94
C LEU A 15 -77.84 44.82 -45.67
N GLU A 16 -78.78 45.42 -44.93
CA GLU A 16 -79.90 46.20 -45.49
C GLU A 16 -79.41 47.42 -46.28
N SER A 17 -78.44 48.16 -45.74
CA SER A 17 -77.82 49.31 -46.44
C SER A 17 -77.07 48.91 -47.72
N SER A 18 -76.76 47.63 -47.88
CA SER A 18 -76.11 47.05 -49.05
C SER A 18 -77.10 46.43 -50.03
N GLY A 19 -78.42 46.61 -49.82
CA GLY A 19 -79.48 46.14 -50.72
C GLY A 19 -80.01 44.74 -50.45
N VAL A 20 -79.62 44.10 -49.33
CA VAL A 20 -80.19 42.81 -48.90
C VAL A 20 -81.58 43.07 -48.28
N SER A 21 -82.57 42.24 -48.62
CA SER A 21 -83.91 42.39 -48.02
C SER A 21 -83.87 42.14 -46.50
N PRO A 22 -84.74 42.79 -45.70
CA PRO A 22 -84.74 42.64 -44.24
C PRO A 22 -84.78 41.18 -43.77
N VAL A 23 -85.63 40.37 -44.42
CA VAL A 23 -85.79 38.94 -44.11
C VAL A 23 -84.51 38.13 -44.40
N GLN A 24 -83.79 38.46 -45.48
CA GLN A 24 -82.52 37.80 -45.81
C GLN A 24 -81.38 38.25 -44.90
N ALA A 25 -81.38 39.53 -44.50
CA ALA A 25 -80.39 40.09 -43.59
C ALA A 25 -80.49 39.45 -42.19
N GLU A 26 -81.72 39.26 -41.70
CA GLU A 26 -81.99 38.51 -40.47
C GLU A 26 -81.53 37.05 -40.56
N ALA A 27 -81.88 36.35 -41.64
CA ALA A 27 -81.49 34.95 -41.84
C ALA A 27 -79.96 34.76 -41.89
N HIS A 28 -79.23 35.69 -42.52
CA HIS A 28 -77.76 35.66 -42.54
C HIS A 28 -77.16 35.91 -41.15
N ALA A 29 -77.73 36.86 -40.40
CA ALA A 29 -77.26 37.17 -39.06
C ALA A 29 -77.49 36.00 -38.10
N GLU A 30 -78.62 35.30 -38.25
CA GLU A 30 -78.98 34.12 -37.47
C GLU A 30 -78.10 32.91 -37.79
N ALA A 31 -77.90 32.59 -39.08
CA ALA A 31 -77.02 31.50 -39.50
C ALA A 31 -75.56 31.72 -39.03
N LEU A 32 -75.08 32.97 -39.07
CA LEU A 32 -73.74 33.32 -38.59
C LEU A 32 -73.63 33.23 -37.07
N LEU A 33 -74.67 33.65 -36.33
CA LEU A 33 -74.73 33.51 -34.88
C LEU A 33 -74.76 32.04 -34.46
N GLU A 34 -75.50 31.20 -35.18
CA GLU A 34 -75.58 29.76 -34.95
C GLU A 34 -74.23 29.07 -35.20
N ALA A 35 -73.55 29.44 -36.30
CA ALA A 35 -72.18 28.98 -36.57
C ALA A 35 -71.19 29.38 -35.45
N PHE A 36 -71.31 30.59 -34.89
CA PHE A 36 -70.45 31.03 -33.78
C PHE A 36 -70.75 30.34 -32.45
N ARG A 37 -72.03 30.00 -32.17
CA ARG A 37 -72.41 29.30 -30.93
C ARG A 37 -71.83 27.90 -30.83
N GLY A 38 -71.62 27.20 -31.94
CA GLY A 38 -71.06 25.85 -31.96
C GLY A 38 -69.53 25.76 -32.06
N GLY A 39 -68.85 26.81 -32.53
CA GLY A 39 -67.41 26.77 -32.83
C GLY A 39 -66.49 27.45 -31.80
N LEU A 40 -67.05 28.20 -30.84
CA LEU A 40 -66.26 28.93 -29.85
C LEU A 40 -66.29 28.23 -28.49
N ALA A 41 -65.11 28.07 -27.89
CA ALA A 41 -65.00 27.65 -26.50
C ALA A 41 -65.73 28.66 -25.59
N THR A 42 -66.65 28.15 -24.79
CA THR A 42 -67.37 28.95 -23.81
C THR A 42 -66.46 29.28 -22.62
N LYS A 43 -66.87 30.26 -21.81
CA LYS A 43 -66.18 30.54 -20.54
C LYS A 43 -66.15 29.33 -19.59
N ALA A 44 -67.14 28.43 -19.71
CA ALA A 44 -67.17 27.21 -18.93
C ALA A 44 -66.06 26.24 -19.36
N ASP A 45 -65.87 26.04 -20.66
CA ASP A 45 -64.83 25.17 -21.22
C ASP A 45 -63.43 25.64 -20.85
N VAL A 46 -63.18 26.96 -20.92
CA VAL A 46 -61.90 27.54 -20.49
C VAL A 46 -61.67 27.29 -19.00
N LYS A 47 -62.69 27.52 -18.16
CA LYS A 47 -62.58 27.31 -16.72
C LYS A 47 -62.35 25.84 -16.36
N GLU A 48 -62.98 24.92 -17.08
CA GLU A 48 -62.74 23.48 -16.93
C GLU A 48 -61.29 23.13 -17.30
N SER A 49 -60.79 23.64 -18.42
CA SER A 49 -59.40 23.45 -18.84
C SER A 49 -58.40 24.04 -17.84
N GLU A 50 -58.67 25.22 -17.28
CA GLU A 50 -57.84 25.83 -16.23
C GLU A 50 -57.81 24.98 -14.97
N ASN A 51 -58.96 24.43 -14.56
CA ASN A 51 -59.05 23.56 -13.40
C ASN A 51 -58.31 22.24 -13.62
N ALA A 52 -58.43 21.64 -14.81
CA ALA A 52 -57.71 20.43 -15.17
C ALA A 52 -56.19 20.67 -15.14
N LEU A 53 -55.73 21.76 -15.77
CA LEU A 53 -54.31 22.14 -15.75
C LEU A 53 -53.80 22.36 -14.32
N ARG A 54 -54.59 23.03 -13.48
CA ARG A 54 -54.24 23.26 -12.08
C ARG A 54 -54.13 21.95 -11.29
N ALA A 55 -55.03 21.00 -11.53
CA ALA A 55 -54.98 19.68 -10.91
C ALA A 55 -53.74 18.89 -11.36
N ASP A 56 -53.39 18.95 -12.64
CA ASP A 56 -52.20 18.28 -13.16
C ASP A 56 -50.90 18.89 -12.63
N MET A 57 -50.84 20.22 -12.52
CA MET A 57 -49.72 20.91 -11.86
C MET A 57 -49.56 20.48 -10.41
N GLN A 58 -50.66 20.36 -9.65
CA GLN A 58 -50.61 19.89 -8.26
C GLN A 58 -50.14 18.43 -8.15
N LYS A 59 -50.58 17.55 -9.05
CA LYS A 59 -50.09 16.16 -9.10
C LYS A 59 -48.60 16.11 -9.42
N MET A 60 -48.14 16.91 -10.37
CA MET A 60 -46.73 16.99 -10.74
C MET A 60 -45.87 17.49 -9.56
N GLU A 61 -46.30 18.54 -8.88
CA GLU A 61 -45.61 19.07 -7.70
C GLU A 61 -45.52 18.01 -6.59
N ALA A 62 -46.61 17.29 -6.33
CA ALA A 62 -46.62 16.20 -5.35
C ALA A 62 -45.67 15.06 -5.75
N GLY A 63 -45.64 14.69 -7.04
CA GLY A 63 -44.73 13.68 -7.59
C GLY A 63 -43.26 14.07 -7.41
N ILE A 64 -42.90 15.29 -7.81
CA ILE A 64 -41.54 15.84 -7.65
C ILE A 64 -41.14 15.84 -6.17
N ARG A 65 -42.03 16.28 -5.27
CA ARG A 65 -41.75 16.30 -3.83
C ARG A 65 -41.50 14.88 -3.28
N ALA A 66 -42.29 13.89 -3.73
CA ALA A 66 -42.12 12.51 -3.31
C ALA A 66 -40.79 11.91 -3.80
N ASP A 67 -40.42 12.20 -5.05
CA ASP A 67 -39.16 11.72 -5.63
C ASP A 67 -37.94 12.37 -4.98
N MET A 68 -38.02 13.66 -4.65
CA MET A 68 -36.98 14.34 -3.86
C MET A 68 -36.81 13.70 -2.48
N GLN A 69 -37.90 13.37 -1.78
CA GLN A 69 -37.83 12.69 -0.49
C GLN A 69 -37.19 11.31 -0.61
N LYS A 70 -37.58 10.52 -1.63
CA LYS A 70 -36.95 9.21 -1.90
C LYS A 70 -35.46 9.36 -2.15
N MET A 71 -35.06 10.34 -2.98
CA MET A 71 -33.66 10.60 -3.27
C MET A 71 -32.87 10.98 -2.01
N GLU A 72 -33.42 11.86 -1.16
CA GLU A 72 -32.77 12.23 0.11
C GLU A 72 -32.58 11.01 1.02
N THR A 73 -33.61 10.17 1.15
CA THR A 73 -33.50 8.94 1.95
C THR A 73 -32.49 7.95 1.38
N GLY A 74 -32.43 7.81 0.05
CA GLY A 74 -31.44 6.96 -0.64
C GLY A 74 -30.02 7.44 -0.40
N ILE A 75 -29.76 8.73 -0.59
CA ILE A 75 -28.45 9.35 -0.34
C ILE A 75 -28.04 9.15 1.12
N ARG A 76 -28.96 9.35 2.08
CA ARG A 76 -28.66 9.15 3.51
C ARG A 76 -28.30 7.69 3.81
N ALA A 77 -29.02 6.73 3.22
CA ALA A 77 -28.73 5.31 3.40
C ALA A 77 -27.36 4.92 2.79
N ASP A 78 -27.03 5.44 1.62
CA ASP A 78 -25.76 5.18 0.96
C ASP A 78 -24.58 5.80 1.73
N MET A 79 -24.74 7.00 2.28
CA MET A 79 -23.76 7.60 3.20
C MET A 79 -23.52 6.73 4.44
N GLN A 80 -24.57 6.20 5.07
CA GLN A 80 -24.43 5.32 6.23
C GLN A 80 -23.71 4.00 5.89
N LYS A 81 -24.01 3.41 4.72
CA LYS A 81 -23.29 2.22 4.23
C LYS A 81 -21.82 2.52 4.00
N MET A 82 -21.51 3.66 3.38
CA MET A 82 -20.13 4.09 3.13
C MET A 82 -19.37 4.29 4.44
N GLU A 83 -19.96 4.99 5.42
CA GLU A 83 -19.34 5.18 6.74
C GLU A 83 -19.05 3.84 7.43
N THR A 84 -20.00 2.92 7.38
CA THR A 84 -19.83 1.57 7.96
C THR A 84 -18.72 0.80 7.24
N GLY A 85 -18.69 0.84 5.90
CA GLY A 85 -17.64 0.20 5.10
C GLY A 85 -16.25 0.74 5.41
N ILE A 86 -16.10 2.07 5.49
CA ILE A 86 -14.84 2.71 5.87
C ILE A 86 -14.40 2.28 7.27
N ARG A 87 -15.33 2.21 8.22
CA ARG A 87 -15.02 1.78 9.60
C ARG A 87 -14.55 0.32 9.65
N ASP A 88 -15.17 -0.57 8.89
CA ASP A 88 -14.76 -1.97 8.82
C ASP A 88 -13.40 -2.15 8.15
N ASP A 89 -13.13 -1.39 7.08
CA ASP A 89 -11.83 -1.43 6.40
C ASP A 89 -10.71 -0.89 7.31
N MET A 90 -10.95 0.17 8.08
CA MET A 90 -10.00 0.64 9.10
C MET A 90 -9.71 -0.44 10.16
N ARG A 91 -10.73 -1.16 10.63
CA ARG A 91 -10.55 -2.27 11.60
C ARG A 91 -9.73 -3.42 11.03
N LYS A 92 -9.97 -3.79 9.77
CA LYS A 92 -9.17 -4.81 9.07
C LYS A 92 -7.72 -4.37 8.93
N MET A 93 -7.49 -3.11 8.56
CA MET A 93 -6.15 -2.54 8.44
C MET A 93 -5.41 -2.56 9.78
N GLU A 94 -6.06 -2.11 10.87
CA GLU A 94 -5.46 -2.15 12.21
C GLU A 94 -5.08 -3.58 12.62
N THR A 95 -5.96 -4.55 12.37
CA THR A 95 -5.71 -5.96 12.68
C THR A 95 -4.55 -6.52 11.85
N GLY A 96 -4.49 -6.18 10.57
CA GLY A 96 -3.39 -6.56 9.67
C GLY A 96 -2.05 -6.00 10.15
N ILE A 97 -2.01 -4.71 10.49
CA ILE A 97 -0.79 -4.06 11.00
C ILE A 97 -0.32 -4.71 12.31
N ARG A 98 -1.24 -5.04 13.23
CA ARG A 98 -0.86 -5.76 14.47
C ARG A 98 -0.28 -7.14 14.18
N ALA A 99 -0.87 -7.90 13.26
CA ALA A 99 -0.38 -9.22 12.89
C ALA A 99 1.03 -9.14 12.26
N ASP A 100 1.27 -8.15 11.41
CA ASP A 100 2.57 -7.95 10.78
C ASP A 100 3.64 -7.52 11.79
N MET A 101 3.30 -6.66 12.77
CA MET A 101 4.19 -6.32 13.88
C MET A 101 4.57 -7.56 14.71
N GLN A 102 3.62 -8.44 15.02
CA GLN A 102 3.90 -9.68 15.77
C GLN A 102 4.82 -10.63 15.00
N LYS A 103 4.61 -10.76 13.67
CA LYS A 103 5.50 -11.57 12.81
C LYS A 103 6.91 -10.98 12.80
N MET A 104 7.04 -9.66 12.68
CA MET A 104 8.33 -8.98 12.69
C MET A 104 9.06 -9.18 14.03
N GLU A 105 8.37 -9.02 15.17
CA GLU A 105 8.95 -9.26 16.49
C GLU A 105 9.46 -10.70 16.62
N THR A 106 8.67 -11.67 16.16
CA THR A 106 9.06 -13.09 16.19
C THR A 106 10.28 -13.34 15.30
N GLY A 107 10.31 -12.79 14.09
CA GLY A 107 11.45 -12.91 13.18
C GLY A 107 12.73 -12.33 13.76
N ILE A 108 12.67 -11.14 14.35
CA ILE A 108 13.81 -10.50 15.02
C ILE A 108 14.30 -11.36 16.19
N ARG A 109 13.40 -11.94 16.98
CA ARG A 109 13.77 -12.83 18.10
C ARG A 109 14.48 -14.09 17.62
N ASP A 110 14.02 -14.69 16.54
CA ASP A 110 14.64 -15.88 15.96
C ASP A 110 16.02 -15.58 15.38
N ASP A 111 16.18 -14.42 14.71
CA ASP A 111 17.46 -14.01 14.16
C ASP A 111 18.49 -13.69 15.26
N MET A 112 18.06 -13.07 16.37
CA MET A 112 18.91 -12.90 17.55
C MET A 112 19.37 -14.25 18.12
N ARG A 113 18.48 -15.24 18.23
CA ARG A 113 18.85 -16.59 18.71
C ARG A 113 19.85 -17.29 17.80
N LYS A 114 19.69 -17.16 16.47
CA LYS A 114 20.66 -17.69 15.50
C LYS A 114 22.01 -17.02 15.65
N MET A 115 22.03 -15.69 15.82
CA MET A 115 23.27 -14.94 16.03
C MET A 115 23.98 -15.38 17.31
N GLU A 116 23.26 -15.50 18.43
CA GLU A 116 23.82 -15.98 19.70
C GLU A 116 24.43 -17.38 19.56
N THR A 117 23.73 -18.28 18.89
CA THR A 117 24.22 -19.65 18.62
C THR A 117 25.46 -19.64 17.72
N GLY A 118 25.48 -18.78 16.70
CA GLY A 118 26.63 -18.58 15.81
C GLY A 118 27.85 -18.11 16.58
N ILE A 119 27.71 -17.06 17.39
CA ILE A 119 28.79 -16.52 18.23
C ILE A 119 29.32 -17.59 19.19
N ARG A 120 28.45 -18.35 19.85
CA ARG A 120 28.88 -19.44 20.74
C ARG A 120 29.68 -20.50 20.00
N THR A 121 29.25 -20.87 18.80
CA THR A 121 29.94 -21.86 17.95
C THR A 121 31.32 -21.35 17.54
N ASP A 122 31.42 -20.09 17.14
CA ASP A 122 32.69 -19.49 16.73
C ASP A 122 33.67 -19.33 17.90
N MET A 123 33.17 -18.99 19.10
CA MET A 123 33.99 -19.00 20.31
C MET A 123 34.53 -20.39 20.63
N GLN A 124 33.73 -21.44 20.51
CA GLN A 124 34.19 -22.83 20.72
C GLN A 124 35.27 -23.21 19.70
N LYS A 125 35.08 -22.89 18.42
CA LYS A 125 36.09 -23.13 17.38
C LYS A 125 37.39 -22.41 17.68
N MET A 126 37.32 -21.14 18.08
CA MET A 126 38.49 -20.35 18.45
C MET A 126 39.22 -20.96 19.65
N GLU A 127 38.49 -21.38 20.70
CA GLU A 127 39.10 -22.05 21.86
C GLU A 127 39.82 -23.34 21.45
N THR A 128 39.19 -24.17 20.61
CA THR A 128 39.83 -25.39 20.11
C THR A 128 41.07 -25.09 19.26
N GLY A 129 41.03 -24.08 18.39
CA GLY A 129 42.15 -23.66 17.58
C GLY A 129 43.34 -23.18 18.42
N ILE A 130 43.08 -22.34 19.42
CA ILE A 130 44.11 -21.87 20.36
C ILE A 130 44.75 -23.05 21.12
N ARG A 131 43.94 -24.03 21.55
CA ARG A 131 44.44 -25.21 22.25
C ARG A 131 45.34 -26.07 21.36
N ASP A 132 44.96 -26.26 20.11
CA ASP A 132 45.77 -27.01 19.14
C ASP A 132 47.07 -26.28 18.79
N ASP A 133 47.04 -24.97 18.65
CA ASP A 133 48.23 -24.17 18.40
C ASP A 133 49.18 -24.16 19.60
N MET A 134 48.66 -24.11 20.83
CA MET A 134 49.48 -24.31 22.04
C MET A 134 50.16 -25.68 22.06
N ARG A 135 49.44 -26.75 21.71
CA ARG A 135 50.02 -28.11 21.62
C ARG A 135 51.13 -28.18 20.58
N LYS A 136 50.91 -27.62 19.38
CA LYS A 136 51.95 -27.55 18.34
C LYS A 136 53.18 -26.79 18.84
N MET A 137 52.98 -25.66 19.50
CA MET A 137 54.07 -24.87 20.09
C MET A 137 54.87 -25.68 21.12
N GLU A 138 54.18 -26.36 22.05
CA GLU A 138 54.83 -27.21 23.05
C GLU A 138 55.66 -28.32 22.40
N THR A 139 55.11 -29.00 21.39
CA THR A 139 55.84 -30.04 20.65
C THR A 139 57.04 -29.47 19.87
N GLY A 140 56.91 -28.27 19.31
CA GLY A 140 57.99 -27.56 18.63
C GLY A 140 59.13 -27.23 19.58
N ILE A 141 58.81 -26.62 20.73
CA ILE A 141 59.79 -26.30 21.78
C ILE A 141 60.51 -27.55 22.27
N ARG A 142 59.78 -28.65 22.52
CA ARG A 142 60.38 -29.92 22.94
C ARG A 142 61.34 -30.45 21.88
N THR A 143 60.95 -30.40 20.61
CA THR A 143 61.79 -30.85 19.49
C THR A 143 63.06 -30.02 19.36
N ASP A 144 62.94 -28.69 19.47
CA ASP A 144 64.08 -27.78 19.39
C ASP A 144 65.03 -27.97 20.58
N MET A 145 64.50 -28.21 21.78
CA MET A 145 65.32 -28.51 22.96
C MET A 145 66.10 -29.81 22.81
N GLN A 146 65.48 -30.87 22.25
CA GLN A 146 66.16 -32.13 21.94
C GLN A 146 67.27 -31.95 20.89
N LYS A 147 67.00 -31.16 19.84
CA LYS A 147 68.02 -30.84 18.84
C LYS A 147 69.20 -30.11 19.48
N MET A 148 68.94 -29.06 20.25
CA MET A 148 69.98 -28.30 20.95
C MET A 148 70.81 -29.19 21.87
N GLU A 149 70.19 -30.07 22.66
CA GLU A 149 70.90 -31.01 23.52
C GLU A 149 71.80 -31.96 22.72
N SER A 150 71.30 -32.47 21.58
CA SER A 150 72.07 -33.34 20.69
C SER A 150 73.26 -32.63 20.05
N THR A 151 73.08 -31.38 19.62
CA THR A 151 74.13 -30.52 19.07
C THR A 151 75.21 -30.26 20.12
N LEU A 152 74.82 -29.84 21.32
CA LEU A 152 75.76 -29.58 22.43
C LEU A 152 76.55 -30.83 22.81
N LYS A 153 75.91 -32.01 22.91
CA LYS A 153 76.59 -33.28 23.13
C LYS A 153 77.58 -33.61 22.02
N GLY A 154 77.22 -33.35 20.76
CA GLY A 154 78.07 -33.53 19.59
C GLY A 154 79.30 -32.62 19.61
N GLU A 155 79.11 -31.32 19.89
CA GLU A 155 80.18 -30.34 20.03
C GLU A 155 81.12 -30.68 21.18
N PHE A 156 80.58 -31.03 22.35
CA PHE A 156 81.36 -31.45 23.52
C PHE A 156 82.21 -32.69 23.23
N ASN A 157 81.63 -33.71 22.60
CA ASN A 157 82.38 -34.90 22.19
C ASN A 157 83.49 -34.60 21.19
N SER A 158 83.23 -33.67 20.26
CA SER A 158 84.23 -33.24 19.28
C SER A 158 85.39 -32.50 19.96
N LEU A 159 85.08 -31.61 20.90
CA LEU A 159 86.08 -30.90 21.72
C LEU A 159 86.90 -31.87 22.58
N LEU A 160 86.25 -32.82 23.25
CA LEU A 160 86.95 -33.85 24.05
C LEU A 160 87.94 -34.65 23.20
N ARG A 161 87.52 -35.09 22.00
CA ARG A 161 88.41 -35.80 21.07
C ARG A 161 89.61 -34.95 20.67
N TRP A 162 89.38 -33.66 20.37
CA TRP A 162 90.46 -32.72 20.05
C TRP A 162 91.43 -32.51 21.21
N ILE A 163 90.93 -32.31 22.44
CA ILE A 163 91.76 -32.16 23.64
C ILE A 163 92.59 -33.42 23.89
N ILE A 164 91.98 -34.62 23.80
CA ILE A 164 92.70 -35.89 23.98
C ILE A 164 93.82 -36.01 22.95
N ALA A 165 93.54 -35.72 21.68
CA ALA A 165 94.57 -35.75 20.63
C ALA A 165 95.71 -34.75 20.90
N LEU A 166 95.38 -33.55 21.37
CA LEU A 166 96.36 -32.52 21.75
C LEU A 166 97.22 -32.97 22.93
N VAL A 167 96.62 -33.53 23.98
CA VAL A 167 97.34 -34.04 25.17
C VAL A 167 98.25 -35.20 24.80
N ILE A 168 97.79 -36.15 23.99
CA ILE A 168 98.62 -37.26 23.48
C ILE A 168 99.80 -36.71 22.68
N GLY A 169 99.56 -35.73 21.80
CA GLY A 169 100.61 -35.08 21.01
C GLY A 169 101.66 -34.38 21.88
N LEU A 170 101.24 -33.62 22.89
CA LEU A 170 102.15 -32.98 23.85
C LEU A 170 102.97 -34.01 24.63
N PHE A 171 102.34 -35.08 25.10
CA PHE A 171 103.02 -36.15 25.85
C PHE A 171 104.07 -36.88 25.00
N ALA A 172 103.75 -37.18 23.73
CA ALA A 172 104.69 -37.76 22.78
C ALA A 172 105.90 -36.84 22.52
N ALA A 173 105.67 -35.53 22.38
CA ALA A 173 106.74 -34.54 22.18
C ALA A 173 107.65 -34.41 23.41
N GLN A 174 107.09 -34.36 24.63
CA GLN A 174 107.86 -34.35 25.88
C GLN A 174 108.71 -35.61 26.04
N SER A 175 108.13 -36.78 25.74
CA SER A 175 108.85 -38.06 25.78
C SER A 175 110.03 -38.09 24.80
N ALA A 176 109.83 -37.57 23.57
CA ALA A 176 110.89 -37.46 22.57
C ALA A 176 112.02 -36.50 22.99
N LEU A 177 111.69 -35.38 23.64
CA LEU A 177 112.68 -34.44 24.21
C LEU A 177 113.49 -35.10 25.33
N PHE A 178 112.84 -35.86 26.22
CA PHE A 178 113.51 -36.57 27.30
C PHE A 178 114.49 -37.62 26.77
N LEU A 179 114.08 -38.42 25.78
CA LEU A 179 114.95 -39.39 25.10
C LEU A 179 116.19 -38.74 24.46
N LYS A 180 116.06 -37.54 23.89
CA LYS A 180 117.17 -36.76 23.32
C LYS A 180 118.12 -36.15 24.36
N MET A 181 117.68 -35.94 25.61
CA MET A 181 118.56 -35.44 26.67
C MET A 181 119.33 -36.56 27.39
N VAL A 182 118.87 -37.81 27.30
CA VAL A 182 119.46 -38.97 27.99
C VAL A 182 120.48 -39.71 27.11
N HIS A 183 120.57 -39.40 25.82
CA HIS A 183 121.63 -39.84 24.90
C HIS A 183 122.57 -38.68 24.57
#